data_AF-A0A971WR30-F1
#
_entry.id   AF-A0A971WR30-F1
#
_cell.length_a   1.000
_cell.length_b   1.000
_cell.length_c   1.000
_cell.angle_alpha   90.00
_cell.angle_beta   90.00
_cell.angle_gamma   90.00
#
_symmetry.space_group_name_H-M   'P 1'
#
loop_
_entity.id
_entity.type
_entity.pdbx_description
1 polymer ?
#
loop_
_entity_poly.entity_id
_entity_poly.type
_entity_poly.pdbx_seq_one_letter_code
_entity_poly.pdbx_strand_id
1 'polypeptide(L)'
;MILDGDFMRMNTMANDKERMFKFSLMVMGGSALAIADQYDTIEDYEWVYQNKELLELNEQGFVAKPLSFDHKDIERSSIWAGQLPNGDWIVGFFNREETKQTRRIDFDKDLGIEGGYASNVRDLWKHKNWGPIYGGYSVELDPHECQIVRIKNNSLKYEAEFASMIGGAQKQTTAFSYSGIGYVGNLRKSGSHVLFAVETPSRGDYTLRVKYSNTLSRNAIASIYINDEKNAKQLILPSLPSENKWGICEIEVSLESDFNFISIENGGSDKESFCLDYIELFK
;
A
#
# COMPACT_ATOMS: atom_id res chain seq x y z
N MET A 1 -5.37 0.30 13.78
CA MET A 1 -4.28 0.80 14.65
C MET A 1 -3.45 1.74 13.80
N ILE A 2 -3.24 2.96 14.25
CA ILE A 2 -2.40 3.96 13.55
C ILE A 2 -1.04 3.97 14.25
N LEU A 3 0.04 4.02 13.48
CA LEU A 3 1.40 4.15 14.03
C LEU A 3 1.64 5.60 14.44
N ASP A 4 2.06 5.82 15.68
CA ASP A 4 2.36 7.16 16.19
C ASP A 4 3.88 7.36 16.23
N GLY A 5 4.36 8.27 15.39
CA GLY A 5 5.78 8.65 15.33
C GLY A 5 6.21 9.69 16.36
N ASP A 6 5.31 10.07 17.28
CA ASP A 6 5.51 11.14 18.26
C ASP A 6 5.69 12.52 17.58
N PHE A 7 6.09 13.52 18.34
CA PHE A 7 6.12 14.92 17.92
C PHE A 7 7.15 15.25 16.83
N MET A 8 6.75 16.15 15.92
CA MET A 8 7.61 16.82 14.97
C MET A 8 8.10 18.16 15.50
N ARG A 9 9.43 18.38 15.44
CA ARG A 9 10.13 19.58 15.89
C ARG A 9 11.17 19.97 14.83
N MET A 10 10.75 20.64 13.78
CA MET A 10 11.61 20.96 12.63
C MET A 10 12.78 21.87 13.00
N ASN A 11 12.64 22.66 14.05
CA ASN A 11 13.71 23.49 14.58
C ASN A 11 14.89 22.69 15.16
N THR A 12 14.69 21.40 15.46
CA THR A 12 15.75 20.52 15.99
C THR A 12 16.51 19.76 14.90
N MET A 13 16.09 19.84 13.64
CA MET A 13 16.72 19.14 12.53
C MET A 13 17.93 19.93 12.00
N ALA A 14 18.98 19.24 11.53
CA ALA A 14 20.23 19.90 11.14
C ALA A 14 20.12 20.73 9.86
N ASN A 15 19.20 20.36 8.96
CA ASN A 15 18.99 21.02 7.67
C ASN A 15 17.61 20.66 7.08
N ASP A 16 17.25 21.29 5.96
CA ASP A 16 15.95 21.08 5.30
C ASP A 16 15.74 19.65 4.80
N LYS A 17 16.81 18.93 4.43
CA LYS A 17 16.68 17.53 3.98
C LYS A 17 16.15 16.66 5.12
N GLU A 18 16.69 16.84 6.32
CA GLU A 18 16.21 16.14 7.52
C GLU A 18 14.78 16.56 7.92
N ARG A 19 14.40 17.83 7.72
CA ARG A 19 13.02 18.30 7.95
C ARG A 19 12.03 17.62 6.99
N MET A 20 12.35 17.62 5.70
CA MET A 20 11.57 16.93 4.67
C MET A 20 11.51 15.43 4.95
N PHE A 21 12.62 14.82 5.36
CA PHE A 21 12.71 13.41 5.74
C PHE A 21 11.75 13.10 6.89
N LYS A 22 11.81 13.86 7.97
CA LYS A 22 10.96 13.65 9.16
C LYS A 22 9.48 13.79 8.82
N PHE A 23 9.09 14.87 8.15
CA PHE A 23 7.69 15.08 7.75
C PHE A 23 7.19 13.97 6.83
N SER A 24 7.99 13.62 5.83
CA SER A 24 7.63 12.56 4.88
C SER A 24 7.49 11.21 5.55
N LEU A 25 8.35 10.87 6.52
CA LEU A 25 8.24 9.62 7.26
C LEU A 25 6.92 9.54 8.06
N MET A 26 6.49 10.64 8.68
CA MET A 26 5.20 10.68 9.39
C MET A 26 4.02 10.48 8.44
N VAL A 27 4.04 11.15 7.29
CA VAL A 27 3.00 11.00 6.25
C VAL A 27 2.97 9.58 5.71
N MET A 28 4.13 9.00 5.36
CA MET A 28 4.23 7.64 4.84
C MET A 28 3.80 6.60 5.88
N GLY A 29 4.08 6.82 7.17
CA GLY A 29 3.63 5.94 8.25
C GLY A 29 2.12 6.04 8.54
N GLY A 30 1.40 6.98 7.91
CA GLY A 30 0.01 7.28 8.24
C GLY A 30 -0.16 7.85 9.65
N SER A 31 0.90 8.45 10.20
CA SER A 31 0.94 8.96 11.57
C SER A 31 0.07 10.21 11.73
N ALA A 32 -0.28 10.52 12.97
CA ALA A 32 -0.70 11.86 13.32
C ALA A 32 0.41 12.87 12.96
N LEU A 33 0.05 13.98 12.32
CA LEU A 33 0.97 15.07 12.00
C LEU A 33 1.07 16.04 13.18
N ALA A 34 1.70 15.59 14.27
CA ALA A 34 1.78 16.33 15.53
C ALA A 34 2.91 17.39 15.53
N ILE A 35 2.55 18.65 15.31
CA ILE A 35 3.49 19.80 15.36
C ILE A 35 3.80 20.16 16.81
N ALA A 36 5.08 20.26 17.16
CA ALA A 36 5.55 20.67 18.48
C ALA A 36 6.60 21.78 18.46
N ASP A 37 6.91 22.35 17.29
CA ASP A 37 7.54 23.66 17.21
C ASP A 37 6.62 24.72 17.83
N GLN A 38 7.18 25.60 18.64
CA GLN A 38 6.46 26.71 19.25
C GLN A 38 6.53 27.94 18.33
N TYR A 39 5.64 28.90 18.56
CA TYR A 39 5.58 30.15 17.77
C TYR A 39 6.91 30.92 17.76
N ASP A 40 7.73 30.76 18.79
CA ASP A 40 9.04 31.38 18.97
C ASP A 40 10.21 30.48 18.58
N THR A 41 9.97 29.19 18.28
CA THR A 41 11.02 28.24 17.89
C THR A 41 10.91 27.73 16.45
N ILE A 42 9.76 27.91 15.78
CA ILE A 42 9.53 27.39 14.41
C ILE A 42 10.46 28.01 13.36
N GLU A 43 11.03 29.19 13.66
CA GLU A 43 11.85 29.97 12.73
C GLU A 43 11.11 30.20 11.40
N ASP A 44 11.67 29.82 10.26
CA ASP A 44 11.09 29.91 8.92
C ASP A 44 10.77 28.53 8.31
N TYR A 45 10.55 27.51 9.15
CA TYR A 45 10.35 26.11 8.72
C TYR A 45 8.88 25.71 8.56
N GLU A 46 7.92 26.64 8.63
CA GLU A 46 6.48 26.34 8.53
C GLU A 46 6.09 25.71 7.19
N TRP A 47 6.86 25.99 6.13
CA TRP A 47 6.61 25.47 4.78
C TRP A 47 6.63 23.94 4.73
N VAL A 48 7.41 23.29 5.61
CA VAL A 48 7.51 21.83 5.68
C VAL A 48 6.15 21.21 5.99
N TYR A 49 5.39 21.84 6.88
CA TYR A 49 4.06 21.42 7.29
C TYR A 49 2.95 21.76 6.30
N GLN A 50 3.25 22.56 5.27
CA GLN A 50 2.25 23.13 4.36
C GLN A 50 2.29 22.51 2.96
N ASN A 51 3.07 21.43 2.76
CA ASN A 51 3.06 20.70 1.49
C ASN A 51 1.68 20.06 1.28
N LYS A 52 0.85 20.70 0.45
CA LYS A 52 -0.54 20.28 0.18
C LYS A 52 -0.66 18.88 -0.38
N GLU A 53 0.28 18.43 -1.20
CA GLU A 53 0.22 17.09 -1.80
C GLU A 53 0.47 16.00 -0.76
N LEU A 54 1.37 16.24 0.20
CA LEU A 54 1.62 15.32 1.31
C LEU A 54 0.50 15.38 2.36
N LEU A 55 -0.07 16.57 2.62
CA LEU A 55 -1.23 16.73 3.49
C LEU A 55 -2.46 16.00 2.93
N GLU A 56 -2.71 16.08 1.61
CA GLU A 56 -3.79 15.35 0.95
C GLU A 56 -3.67 13.83 1.20
N LEU A 57 -2.45 13.28 1.20
CA LEU A 57 -2.23 11.88 1.57
C LEU A 57 -2.68 11.59 3.01
N ASN A 58 -2.36 12.45 3.96
CA ASN A 58 -2.77 12.27 5.35
C ASN A 58 -4.29 12.40 5.51
N GLU A 59 -4.91 13.40 4.87
CA GLU A 59 -6.35 13.66 4.93
C GLU A 59 -7.20 12.49 4.40
N GLN A 60 -6.73 11.81 3.35
CA GLN A 60 -7.38 10.60 2.82
C GLN A 60 -7.05 9.32 3.60
N GLY A 61 -6.28 9.40 4.69
CA GLY A 61 -5.92 8.25 5.52
C GLY A 61 -4.89 7.31 4.88
N PHE A 62 -3.99 7.84 4.05
CA PHE A 62 -2.92 7.05 3.42
C PHE A 62 -2.00 6.39 4.45
N VAL A 63 -1.64 5.13 4.22
CA VAL A 63 -0.66 4.40 5.01
C VAL A 63 0.23 3.56 4.07
N ALA A 64 1.53 3.79 4.12
CA ALA A 64 2.51 2.96 3.43
C ALA A 64 3.06 1.84 4.33
N LYS A 65 3.72 0.87 3.70
CA LYS A 65 4.48 -0.18 4.35
C LYS A 65 5.90 -0.21 3.75
N PRO A 66 6.94 -0.52 4.53
CA PRO A 66 8.27 -0.72 3.97
C PRO A 66 8.27 -1.97 3.07
N LEU A 67 9.11 -1.99 2.03
CA LEU A 67 9.24 -3.19 1.20
C LEU A 67 9.79 -4.37 2.02
N SER A 68 10.62 -4.09 3.03
CA SER A 68 11.09 -5.04 4.05
C SER A 68 10.92 -4.50 5.47
N PHE A 69 10.33 -5.30 6.36
CA PHE A 69 10.26 -5.00 7.79
C PHE A 69 11.55 -5.36 8.55
N ASP A 70 12.48 -6.07 7.90
CA ASP A 70 13.80 -6.31 8.49
C ASP A 70 14.68 -5.07 8.29
N HIS A 71 14.96 -4.37 9.38
CA HIS A 71 15.81 -3.18 9.37
C HIS A 71 17.26 -3.45 8.92
N LYS A 72 17.67 -4.73 8.85
CA LYS A 72 18.98 -5.14 8.32
C LYS A 72 19.00 -5.19 6.79
N ASP A 73 17.84 -5.28 6.16
CA ASP A 73 17.69 -5.05 4.72
C ASP A 73 17.70 -3.54 4.47
N ILE A 74 18.91 -2.97 4.48
CA ILE A 74 19.14 -1.52 4.46
C ILE A 74 18.43 -0.85 3.27
N GLU A 75 18.47 -1.50 2.10
CA GLU A 75 17.86 -0.98 0.88
C GLU A 75 16.33 -1.04 0.95
N ARG A 76 15.74 -2.22 1.18
CA ARG A 76 14.28 -2.38 1.08
C ARG A 76 13.53 -1.87 2.32
N SER A 77 14.18 -1.77 3.48
CA SER A 77 13.57 -1.13 4.67
C SER A 77 13.55 0.41 4.58
N SER A 78 14.30 0.99 3.65
CA SER A 78 14.35 2.43 3.39
C SER A 78 13.52 2.85 2.16
N ILE A 79 12.69 1.93 1.64
CA ILE A 79 11.70 2.20 0.59
C ILE A 79 10.33 1.82 1.13
N TRP A 80 9.42 2.79 1.14
CA TRP A 80 8.07 2.62 1.63
C TRP A 80 7.08 2.82 0.48
N ALA A 81 6.10 1.93 0.34
CA ALA A 81 5.08 2.04 -0.67
C ALA A 81 3.70 1.81 -0.08
N GLY A 82 2.72 2.52 -0.61
CA GLY A 82 1.31 2.33 -0.29
C GLY A 82 0.46 2.68 -1.49
N GLN A 83 -0.74 2.11 -1.54
CA GLN A 83 -1.65 2.30 -2.65
C GLN A 83 -2.80 3.21 -2.26
N LEU A 84 -3.16 4.11 -3.17
CA LEU A 84 -4.31 4.98 -3.04
C LEU A 84 -5.59 4.27 -3.49
N PRO A 85 -6.77 4.70 -3.03
CA PRO A 85 -8.02 4.10 -3.46
C PRO A 85 -8.29 4.21 -4.96
N ASN A 86 -7.75 5.19 -5.68
CA ASN A 86 -7.83 5.22 -7.15
C ASN A 86 -6.86 4.27 -7.88
N GLY A 87 -6.07 3.47 -7.15
CA GLY A 87 -5.12 2.50 -7.69
C GLY A 87 -3.70 3.04 -7.88
N ASP A 88 -3.48 4.36 -7.78
CA ASP A 88 -2.15 4.97 -7.85
C ASP A 88 -1.28 4.54 -6.66
N TRP A 89 0.05 4.59 -6.85
CA TRP A 89 1.01 4.28 -5.82
C TRP A 89 1.69 5.54 -5.29
N ILE A 90 1.93 5.60 -3.99
CA ILE A 90 2.87 6.53 -3.38
C ILE A 90 4.09 5.74 -2.93
N VAL A 91 5.27 6.18 -3.35
CA VAL A 91 6.55 5.56 -2.98
C VAL A 91 7.45 6.62 -2.35
N GLY A 92 7.95 6.32 -1.16
CA GLY A 92 8.91 7.12 -0.43
C GLY A 92 10.27 6.45 -0.42
N PHE A 93 11.28 7.15 -0.94
CA PHE A 93 12.67 6.75 -0.92
C PHE A 93 13.40 7.52 0.17
N PHE A 94 14.11 6.81 1.04
CA PHE A 94 14.83 7.39 2.17
C PHE A 94 16.29 6.94 2.14
N ASN A 95 17.19 7.88 2.46
CA ASN A 95 18.60 7.59 2.74
C ASN A 95 18.86 7.83 4.22
N ARG A 96 18.99 6.75 5.01
CA ARG A 96 19.27 6.82 6.45
C ARG A 96 20.77 6.80 6.73
N GLU A 97 21.58 6.71 5.68
CA GLU A 97 23.01 6.50 5.74
C GLU A 97 23.77 7.82 5.61
N GLU A 98 25.01 7.83 6.10
CA GLU A 98 25.94 8.97 6.05
C GLU A 98 26.63 9.12 4.67
N THR A 99 26.26 8.29 3.71
CA THR A 99 26.82 8.29 2.35
C THR A 99 25.70 8.37 1.32
N LYS A 100 26.02 8.81 0.11
CA LYS A 100 25.06 8.84 -0.99
C LYS A 100 24.57 7.44 -1.32
N GLN A 101 23.26 7.32 -1.54
CA GLN A 101 22.60 6.04 -1.83
C GLN A 101 21.73 6.14 -3.08
N THR A 102 21.71 5.08 -3.87
CA THR A 102 20.70 4.89 -4.92
C THR A 102 19.56 4.04 -4.34
N ARG A 103 18.32 4.46 -4.59
CA ARG A 103 17.12 3.69 -4.26
C ARG A 103 16.29 3.49 -5.52
N ARG A 104 15.71 2.29 -5.68
CA ARG A 104 14.97 1.91 -6.88
C ARG A 104 13.71 1.11 -6.53
N ILE A 105 12.64 1.35 -7.29
CA ILE A 105 11.43 0.54 -7.29
C ILE A 105 11.18 0.01 -8.70
N ASP A 106 10.87 -1.28 -8.84
CA ASP A 106 10.41 -1.89 -10.08
C ASP A 106 8.87 -1.88 -10.12
N PHE A 107 8.29 -1.36 -11.20
CA PHE A 107 6.83 -1.18 -11.26
C PHE A 107 6.09 -2.52 -11.33
N ASP A 108 6.64 -3.52 -12.00
CA ASP A 108 6.01 -4.83 -12.10
C ASP A 108 6.38 -5.70 -10.89
N LYS A 109 7.67 -5.83 -10.61
CA LYS A 109 8.15 -6.76 -9.58
C LYS A 109 7.91 -6.27 -8.16
N ASP A 110 7.94 -4.97 -7.91
CA ASP A 110 7.73 -4.46 -6.55
C ASP A 110 6.31 -3.94 -6.30
N LEU A 111 5.63 -3.39 -7.32
CA LEU A 111 4.30 -2.78 -7.18
C LEU A 111 3.18 -3.55 -7.88
N GLY A 112 3.51 -4.60 -8.65
CA GLY A 112 2.52 -5.39 -9.39
C GLY A 112 1.82 -4.65 -10.52
N ILE A 113 2.39 -3.55 -11.01
CA ILE A 113 1.87 -2.81 -12.17
C ILE A 113 2.23 -3.59 -13.43
N GLU A 114 1.24 -4.28 -14.00
CA GLU A 114 1.42 -5.17 -15.14
C GLU A 114 2.03 -4.44 -16.35
N GLY A 115 3.07 -5.02 -16.94
CA GLY A 115 3.83 -4.41 -18.04
C GLY A 115 4.80 -3.31 -17.59
N GLY A 116 4.86 -3.00 -16.29
CA GLY A 116 5.81 -2.07 -15.70
C GLY A 116 5.72 -0.66 -16.27
N TYR A 117 4.52 -0.18 -16.59
CA TYR A 117 4.31 1.13 -17.20
C TYR A 117 3.56 2.08 -16.26
N ALA A 118 4.14 3.24 -16.00
CA ALA A 118 3.48 4.35 -15.33
C ALA A 118 3.27 5.52 -16.30
N SER A 119 2.03 6.01 -16.43
CA SER A 119 1.73 7.12 -17.34
C SER A 119 2.30 8.46 -16.85
N ASN A 120 2.53 8.58 -15.54
CA ASN A 120 3.24 9.69 -14.93
C ASN A 120 3.90 9.25 -13.62
N VAL A 121 5.09 9.77 -13.35
CA VAL A 121 5.67 9.81 -12.00
C VAL A 121 5.77 11.27 -11.57
N ARG A 122 5.25 11.61 -10.41
CA ARG A 122 5.23 12.98 -9.87
C ARG A 122 6.01 13.06 -8.57
N ASP A 123 6.97 13.97 -8.49
CA ASP A 123 7.66 14.32 -7.23
C ASP A 123 6.79 15.29 -6.42
N LEU A 124 6.41 14.89 -5.21
CA LEU A 124 5.48 15.62 -4.34
C LEU A 124 6.12 16.79 -3.60
N TRP A 125 7.45 16.80 -3.46
CA TRP A 125 8.18 17.95 -2.89
C TRP A 125 8.52 18.99 -3.96
N LYS A 126 8.87 18.55 -5.18
CA LYS A 126 9.18 19.43 -6.31
C LYS A 126 7.93 19.86 -7.09
N HIS A 127 6.77 19.31 -6.76
CA HIS A 127 5.51 19.52 -7.49
C HIS A 127 5.64 19.28 -9.00
N LYS A 128 6.49 18.31 -9.39
CA LYS A 128 6.97 18.15 -10.76
C LYS A 128 6.57 16.80 -11.34
N ASN A 129 6.01 16.83 -12.54
CA ASN A 129 5.75 15.63 -13.33
C ASN A 129 7.00 15.25 -14.13
N TRP A 130 7.40 13.98 -14.03
CA TRP A 130 8.47 13.38 -14.83
C TRP A 130 7.93 12.78 -16.14
N GLY A 131 6.61 12.63 -16.26
CA GLY A 131 5.98 12.02 -17.42
C GLY A 131 6.05 10.49 -17.38
N PRO A 132 5.82 9.83 -18.53
CA PRO A 132 5.72 8.38 -18.59
C PRO A 132 7.06 7.69 -18.38
N ILE A 133 7.06 6.61 -17.59
CA ILE A 133 8.26 5.81 -17.26
C ILE A 133 7.94 4.31 -17.41
N TYR A 134 8.93 3.54 -17.86
CA TYR A 134 8.84 2.08 -18.04
C TYR A 134 9.84 1.36 -17.12
N GLY A 135 9.46 0.17 -16.67
CA GLY A 135 10.25 -0.74 -15.84
C GLY A 135 10.31 -0.35 -14.37
N GLY A 136 10.67 0.89 -14.06
CA GLY A 136 10.80 1.33 -12.67
C GLY A 136 11.33 2.75 -12.53
N TYR A 137 11.38 3.23 -11.29
CA TYR A 137 11.92 4.55 -10.94
C TYR A 137 13.14 4.41 -10.03
N SER A 138 14.17 5.23 -10.27
CA SER A 138 15.43 5.23 -9.52
C SER A 138 15.82 6.65 -9.17
N VAL A 139 16.30 6.86 -7.95
CA VAL A 139 16.77 8.15 -7.45
C VAL A 139 18.08 7.99 -6.69
N GLU A 140 18.98 8.96 -6.86
CA GLU A 140 20.16 9.14 -6.01
C GLU A 140 19.84 10.15 -4.92
N LEU A 141 20.10 9.78 -3.67
CA LEU A 141 19.82 10.57 -2.47
C LEU A 141 21.14 10.85 -1.74
N ASP A 142 21.41 12.12 -1.44
CA ASP A 142 22.48 12.47 -0.50
C ASP A 142 22.14 11.95 0.92
N PRO A 143 23.11 11.95 1.86
CA PRO A 143 22.84 11.59 3.25
C PRO A 143 21.63 12.34 3.81
N HIS A 144 20.75 11.59 4.47
CA HIS A 144 19.53 12.08 5.16
C HIS A 144 18.50 12.76 4.23
N GLU A 145 18.60 12.53 2.93
CA GLU A 145 17.62 13.00 1.95
C GLU A 145 16.49 11.98 1.75
N CYS A 146 15.33 12.48 1.34
CA CYS A 146 14.22 11.66 0.89
C CYS A 146 13.60 12.21 -0.39
N GLN A 147 12.87 11.35 -1.10
CA GLN A 147 12.00 11.76 -2.20
C GLN A 147 10.70 10.96 -2.13
N ILE A 148 9.57 11.65 -2.19
CA ILE A 148 8.24 11.03 -2.24
C ILE A 148 7.66 11.25 -3.63
N VAL A 149 7.24 10.16 -4.27
CA VAL A 149 6.66 10.20 -5.60
C VAL A 149 5.29 9.54 -5.65
N ARG A 150 4.39 10.11 -6.46
CA ARG A 150 3.16 9.45 -6.91
C ARG A 150 3.39 8.82 -8.27
N ILE A 151 3.11 7.53 -8.39
CA ILE A 151 3.21 6.73 -9.61
C ILE A 151 1.80 6.45 -10.07
N LYS A 152 1.46 6.94 -11.27
CA LYS A 152 0.13 6.80 -11.83
C LYS A 152 -0.08 5.40 -12.39
N ASN A 153 -1.07 4.70 -11.84
CA ASN A 153 -1.49 3.37 -12.28
C ASN A 153 -2.83 3.49 -13.03
N ASN A 154 -2.94 2.86 -14.19
CA ASN A 154 -4.15 2.98 -15.03
C ASN A 154 -5.12 1.80 -14.84
N SER A 155 -4.92 0.96 -13.82
CA SER A 155 -5.81 -0.15 -13.47
C SER A 155 -6.25 -0.08 -12.01
N LEU A 156 -7.44 -0.59 -11.72
CA LEU A 156 -7.95 -0.77 -10.35
C LEU A 156 -7.52 -2.14 -9.81
N LYS A 157 -6.21 -2.40 -9.82
CA LYS A 157 -5.58 -3.58 -9.24
C LYS A 157 -4.95 -3.22 -7.91
N TYR A 158 -5.21 -4.01 -6.86
CA TYR A 158 -4.72 -3.74 -5.52
C TYR A 158 -4.01 -4.93 -4.89
N GLU A 159 -2.74 -4.74 -4.53
CA GLU A 159 -1.88 -5.77 -3.95
C GLU A 159 -2.23 -5.98 -2.46
N ALA A 160 -2.53 -7.22 -2.07
CA ALA A 160 -3.05 -7.54 -0.75
C ALA A 160 -2.03 -7.26 0.35
N GLU A 161 -0.74 -7.45 0.09
CA GLU A 161 0.33 -7.22 1.06
C GLU A 161 0.54 -5.74 1.40
N PHE A 162 -0.02 -4.84 0.58
CA PHE A 162 -0.06 -3.41 0.84
C PHE A 162 -1.40 -2.95 1.44
N ALA A 163 -2.43 -3.78 1.42
CA ALA A 163 -3.73 -3.51 2.05
C ALA A 163 -3.69 -3.66 3.59
N SER A 164 -4.82 -3.45 4.26
CA SER A 164 -4.94 -3.60 5.71
C SER A 164 -5.15 -5.06 6.09
N MET A 165 -4.24 -5.63 6.89
CA MET A 165 -4.29 -7.03 7.33
C MET A 165 -4.75 -7.09 8.80
N ILE A 166 -5.85 -7.78 9.08
CA ILE A 166 -6.53 -7.76 10.38
C ILE A 166 -6.75 -9.19 10.89
N GLY A 167 -6.86 -9.36 12.22
CA GLY A 167 -7.20 -10.65 12.84
C GLY A 167 -6.12 -11.73 12.73
N GLY A 168 -4.85 -11.34 12.49
CA GLY A 168 -3.72 -12.26 12.33
C GLY A 168 -3.35 -12.57 10.88
N ALA A 169 -4.07 -12.01 9.91
CA ALA A 169 -3.63 -11.97 8.52
C ALA A 169 -2.25 -11.28 8.45
N GLN A 170 -1.38 -11.77 7.56
CA GLN A 170 0.00 -11.29 7.49
C GLN A 170 0.59 -11.48 6.10
N LYS A 171 1.44 -10.54 5.69
CA LYS A 171 2.30 -10.64 4.50
C LYS A 171 3.21 -11.86 4.61
N GLN A 172 3.30 -12.62 3.52
CA GLN A 172 4.19 -13.77 3.35
C GLN A 172 4.90 -13.69 2.00
N THR A 173 6.03 -14.38 1.89
CA THR A 173 6.90 -14.38 0.70
C THR A 173 7.43 -15.78 0.35
N THR A 174 6.90 -16.83 1.00
CA THR A 174 7.44 -18.19 0.90
C THR A 174 6.99 -18.95 -0.33
N ALA A 175 5.82 -18.62 -0.91
CA ALA A 175 5.38 -19.18 -2.18
C ALA A 175 6.08 -18.50 -3.38
N PHE A 176 5.88 -19.03 -4.59
CA PHE A 176 6.35 -18.42 -5.83
C PHE A 176 5.16 -17.96 -6.70
N SER A 177 5.44 -17.15 -7.73
CA SER A 177 4.46 -16.70 -8.76
C SER A 177 3.32 -15.80 -8.26
N TYR A 178 3.47 -15.22 -7.07
CA TYR A 178 2.67 -14.07 -6.62
C TYR A 178 3.05 -12.80 -7.41
N SER A 179 2.20 -11.79 -7.36
CA SER A 179 2.43 -10.45 -7.90
C SER A 179 3.17 -9.59 -6.87
N GLY A 180 3.91 -8.58 -7.31
CA GLY A 180 4.60 -7.69 -6.38
C GLY A 180 5.57 -8.41 -5.44
N ILE A 181 5.54 -8.04 -4.16
CA ILE A 181 6.57 -8.41 -3.17
C ILE A 181 6.08 -9.39 -2.12
N GLY A 182 4.91 -9.97 -2.32
CA GLY A 182 4.38 -11.00 -1.46
C GLY A 182 2.91 -11.27 -1.71
N TYR A 183 2.27 -11.80 -0.70
CA TYR A 183 0.83 -12.06 -0.65
C TYR A 183 0.40 -12.07 0.80
N VAL A 184 -0.90 -12.07 1.07
CA VAL A 184 -1.43 -12.21 2.44
C VAL A 184 -1.84 -13.64 2.70
N GLY A 185 -1.28 -14.22 3.77
CA GLY A 185 -1.68 -15.51 4.32
C GLY A 185 -2.30 -15.37 5.72
N ASN A 186 -2.39 -16.49 6.44
CA ASN A 186 -2.91 -16.57 7.80
C ASN A 186 -4.37 -16.11 7.99
N LEU A 187 -5.18 -16.16 6.93
CA LEU A 187 -6.62 -15.92 6.96
C LEU A 187 -7.37 -17.13 7.56
N ARG A 188 -7.06 -17.48 8.81
CA ARG A 188 -7.45 -18.75 9.47
C ARG A 188 -8.52 -18.64 10.54
N LYS A 189 -8.58 -17.50 11.21
CA LYS A 189 -9.43 -17.30 12.39
C LYS A 189 -10.66 -16.50 11.99
N SER A 190 -11.78 -16.71 12.68
CA SER A 190 -12.89 -15.75 12.63
C SER A 190 -12.37 -14.33 12.88
N GLY A 191 -12.77 -13.36 12.05
CA GLY A 191 -12.27 -11.99 12.12
C GLY A 191 -10.96 -11.74 11.38
N SER A 192 -10.28 -12.75 10.84
CA SER A 192 -9.10 -12.54 9.98
C SER A 192 -9.52 -12.15 8.57
N HIS A 193 -9.08 -10.98 8.13
CA HIS A 193 -9.46 -10.42 6.83
C HIS A 193 -8.40 -9.47 6.27
N VAL A 194 -8.52 -9.22 4.96
CA VAL A 194 -7.83 -8.13 4.27
C VAL A 194 -8.87 -7.08 3.89
N LEU A 195 -8.61 -5.83 4.27
CA LEU A 195 -9.43 -4.67 3.97
C LEU A 195 -8.73 -3.78 2.93
N PHE A 196 -9.41 -3.56 1.81
CA PHE A 196 -8.99 -2.70 0.70
C PHE A 196 -9.83 -1.43 0.70
N ALA A 197 -9.19 -0.28 0.50
CA ALA A 197 -9.87 0.96 0.16
C ALA A 197 -9.78 1.15 -1.35
N VAL A 198 -10.91 1.38 -2.00
CA VAL A 198 -11.00 1.52 -3.46
C VAL A 198 -11.86 2.73 -3.82
N GLU A 199 -11.57 3.38 -4.93
CA GLU A 199 -12.30 4.52 -5.47
C GLU A 199 -12.87 4.11 -6.83
N THR A 200 -14.17 4.29 -7.02
CA THR A 200 -14.81 3.97 -8.30
C THR A 200 -15.46 5.20 -8.94
N PRO A 201 -15.43 5.33 -10.28
CA PRO A 201 -15.91 6.54 -10.94
C PRO A 201 -17.44 6.69 -10.92
N SER A 202 -18.20 5.65 -10.62
CA SER A 202 -19.66 5.70 -10.60
C SER A 202 -20.25 4.49 -9.89
N ARG A 203 -21.37 4.70 -9.20
CA ARG A 203 -22.16 3.62 -8.62
C ARG A 203 -22.49 2.53 -9.65
N GLY A 204 -22.50 1.27 -9.23
CA GLY A 204 -22.99 0.15 -10.03
C GLY A 204 -22.45 -1.20 -9.59
N ASP A 205 -22.75 -2.21 -10.38
CA ASP A 205 -22.17 -3.54 -10.19
C ASP A 205 -20.80 -3.62 -10.86
N TYR A 206 -19.85 -4.19 -10.14
CA TYR A 206 -18.48 -4.42 -10.58
C TYR A 206 -18.17 -5.91 -10.44
N THR A 207 -17.38 -6.42 -11.37
CA THR A 207 -16.70 -7.72 -11.21
C THR A 207 -15.47 -7.52 -10.34
N LEU A 208 -15.51 -8.07 -9.12
CA LEU A 208 -14.36 -8.22 -8.25
C LEU A 208 -13.65 -9.52 -8.62
N ARG A 209 -12.47 -9.39 -9.23
CA ARG A 209 -11.55 -10.50 -9.48
C ARG A 209 -10.56 -10.62 -8.32
N VAL A 210 -10.33 -11.84 -7.86
CA VAL A 210 -9.41 -12.12 -6.76
C VAL A 210 -8.42 -13.19 -7.17
N LYS A 211 -7.12 -12.87 -7.09
CA LYS A 211 -6.06 -13.86 -7.25
C LYS A 211 -5.70 -14.46 -5.90
N TYR A 212 -5.73 -15.78 -5.83
CA TYR A 212 -5.68 -16.50 -4.57
C TYR A 212 -4.90 -17.81 -4.67
N SER A 213 -4.50 -18.36 -3.53
CA SER A 213 -4.02 -19.74 -3.41
C SER A 213 -4.78 -20.47 -2.30
N ASN A 214 -5.20 -21.70 -2.58
CA ASN A 214 -5.87 -22.58 -1.62
C ASN A 214 -5.33 -24.00 -1.79
N THR A 215 -4.62 -24.50 -0.79
CA THR A 215 -4.04 -25.86 -0.78
C THR A 215 -4.81 -26.86 0.07
N LEU A 216 -5.98 -26.47 0.59
CA LEU A 216 -6.88 -27.39 1.26
C LEU A 216 -7.39 -28.44 0.27
N SER A 217 -7.76 -29.63 0.74
CA SER A 217 -8.37 -30.68 -0.09
C SER A 217 -9.81 -30.39 -0.53
N ARG A 218 -10.30 -29.18 -0.27
CA ARG A 218 -11.66 -28.70 -0.58
C ARG A 218 -11.64 -27.22 -0.95
N ASN A 219 -12.75 -26.72 -1.45
CA ASN A 219 -12.93 -25.29 -1.68
C ASN A 219 -12.90 -24.56 -0.33
N ALA A 220 -12.17 -23.44 -0.26
CA ALA A 220 -12.29 -22.49 0.82
C ALA A 220 -13.42 -21.49 0.50
N ILE A 221 -14.01 -20.90 1.54
CA ILE A 221 -15.11 -19.96 1.40
C ILE A 221 -14.70 -18.64 2.07
N ALA A 222 -14.75 -17.55 1.31
CA ALA A 222 -14.56 -16.20 1.83
C ALA A 222 -15.88 -15.43 1.85
N SER A 223 -16.11 -14.67 2.93
CA SER A 223 -17.16 -13.66 2.99
C SER A 223 -16.62 -12.34 2.47
N ILE A 224 -17.38 -11.67 1.62
CA ILE A 224 -17.05 -10.32 1.14
C ILE A 224 -17.95 -9.34 1.89
N TYR A 225 -17.37 -8.24 2.38
CA TYR A 225 -18.13 -7.12 2.92
C TYR A 225 -17.78 -5.86 2.12
N ILE A 226 -18.81 -5.09 1.78
CA ILE A 226 -18.69 -3.79 1.12
C ILE A 226 -19.21 -2.75 2.10
N ASN A 227 -18.37 -1.81 2.53
CA ASN A 227 -18.73 -0.78 3.49
C ASN A 227 -19.40 -1.37 4.76
N ASP A 228 -18.78 -2.43 5.30
CA ASP A 228 -19.25 -3.22 6.45
C ASP A 228 -20.55 -4.03 6.23
N GLU A 229 -21.17 -3.96 5.05
CA GLU A 229 -22.32 -4.77 4.69
C GLU A 229 -21.90 -6.07 4.00
N LYS A 230 -22.36 -7.20 4.52
CA LYS A 230 -22.02 -8.52 3.98
C LYS A 230 -22.67 -8.74 2.62
N ASN A 231 -21.87 -9.08 1.61
CA ASN A 231 -22.37 -9.53 0.31
C ASN A 231 -23.15 -10.84 0.47
N ALA A 232 -24.32 -10.93 -0.16
CA ALA A 232 -25.17 -12.11 -0.11
C ALA A 232 -24.51 -13.34 -0.76
N LYS A 233 -23.67 -13.14 -1.79
CA LYS A 233 -22.89 -14.18 -2.44
C LYS A 233 -21.58 -14.39 -1.67
N GLN A 234 -21.19 -15.65 -1.49
CA GLN A 234 -19.87 -16.00 -0.97
C GLN A 234 -18.87 -16.20 -2.10
N LEU A 235 -17.61 -15.85 -1.85
CA LEU A 235 -16.53 -16.11 -2.78
C LEU A 235 -16.01 -17.54 -2.55
N ILE A 236 -16.19 -18.39 -3.57
CA ILE A 236 -15.72 -19.78 -3.55
C ILE A 236 -14.30 -19.81 -4.12
N LEU A 237 -13.37 -20.38 -3.36
CA LEU A 237 -11.95 -20.48 -3.69
C LEU A 237 -11.59 -21.96 -3.93
N PRO A 238 -11.69 -22.49 -5.17
CA PRO A 238 -11.35 -23.86 -5.49
C PRO A 238 -9.95 -24.30 -5.02
N SER A 239 -9.82 -25.56 -4.63
CA SER A 239 -8.54 -26.19 -4.29
C SER A 239 -7.57 -26.19 -5.46
N LEU A 240 -6.29 -25.91 -5.20
CA LEU A 240 -5.19 -25.89 -6.15
C LEU A 240 -4.14 -26.93 -5.77
N PRO A 241 -3.38 -27.47 -6.74
CA PRO A 241 -2.53 -28.64 -6.52
C PRO A 241 -1.27 -28.34 -5.69
N SER A 242 -0.89 -27.07 -5.50
CA SER A 242 0.23 -26.68 -4.63
C SER A 242 0.15 -25.21 -4.22
N GLU A 243 0.93 -24.84 -3.20
CA GLU A 243 1.05 -23.47 -2.68
C GLU A 243 1.66 -22.47 -3.69
N ASN A 244 2.34 -22.99 -4.71
CA ASN A 244 2.94 -22.19 -5.79
C ASN A 244 2.01 -22.02 -7.00
N LYS A 245 0.78 -22.52 -6.90
CA LYS A 245 -0.27 -22.29 -7.90
C LYS A 245 -1.23 -21.24 -7.38
N TRP A 246 -1.56 -20.33 -8.27
CA TRP A 246 -2.48 -19.22 -8.05
C TRP A 246 -3.66 -19.36 -9.00
N GLY A 247 -4.86 -19.27 -8.44
CA GLY A 247 -6.11 -19.27 -9.17
C GLY A 247 -6.68 -17.86 -9.27
N ILE A 248 -7.63 -17.69 -10.19
CA ILE A 248 -8.45 -16.49 -10.30
C ILE A 248 -9.89 -16.91 -10.03
N CYS A 249 -10.59 -16.14 -9.21
CA CYS A 249 -12.01 -16.24 -9.01
C CYS A 249 -12.65 -14.86 -9.14
N GLU A 250 -13.92 -14.83 -9.50
CA GLU A 250 -14.66 -13.60 -9.77
C GLU A 250 -16.00 -13.64 -9.03
N ILE A 251 -16.43 -12.48 -8.55
CA ILE A 251 -17.72 -12.28 -7.90
C ILE A 251 -18.24 -10.89 -8.22
N GLU A 252 -19.55 -10.75 -8.37
CA GLU A 252 -20.19 -9.44 -8.52
C GLU A 252 -20.34 -8.76 -7.15
N VAL A 253 -19.96 -7.49 -7.10
CA VAL A 253 -20.12 -6.60 -5.95
C VAL A 253 -20.77 -5.30 -6.40
N SER A 254 -21.69 -4.76 -5.60
CA SER A 254 -22.25 -3.43 -5.86
C SER A 254 -21.42 -2.40 -5.10
N LEU A 255 -20.88 -1.41 -5.81
CA LEU A 255 -20.06 -0.34 -5.27
C LEU A 255 -20.75 1.02 -5.48
N GLU A 256 -20.57 1.92 -4.53
CA GLU A 256 -20.96 3.33 -4.67
C GLU A 256 -19.92 4.10 -5.49
N SER A 257 -20.26 5.30 -5.97
CA SER A 257 -19.22 6.18 -6.52
C SER A 257 -18.24 6.59 -5.41
N ASP A 258 -17.04 6.99 -5.80
CA ASP A 258 -15.98 7.43 -4.89
C ASP A 258 -15.51 6.27 -3.99
N PHE A 259 -15.20 6.55 -2.72
CA PHE A 259 -14.59 5.58 -1.80
C PHE A 259 -15.53 4.44 -1.40
N ASN A 260 -15.00 3.22 -1.45
CA ASN A 260 -15.59 2.01 -0.92
C ASN A 260 -14.54 1.20 -0.16
N PHE A 261 -15.00 0.41 0.80
CA PHE A 261 -14.19 -0.49 1.60
C PHE A 261 -14.58 -1.94 1.30
N ILE A 262 -13.65 -2.72 0.77
CA ILE A 262 -13.86 -4.14 0.44
C ILE A 262 -13.07 -4.99 1.43
N SER A 263 -13.77 -5.78 2.24
CA SER A 263 -13.16 -6.75 3.15
C SER A 263 -13.34 -8.17 2.61
N ILE A 264 -12.24 -8.93 2.53
CA ILE A 264 -12.25 -10.37 2.24
C ILE A 264 -11.89 -11.11 3.52
N GLU A 265 -12.91 -11.71 4.16
CA GLU A 265 -12.81 -12.41 5.43
C GLU A 265 -12.92 -13.92 5.22
N ASN A 266 -12.25 -14.70 6.09
CA ASN A 266 -12.53 -16.13 6.20
C ASN A 266 -14.00 -16.37 6.57
N GLY A 267 -14.78 -16.91 5.62
CA GLY A 267 -16.21 -17.20 5.79
C GLY A 267 -16.51 -18.62 6.27
N GLY A 268 -15.47 -19.42 6.55
CA GLY A 268 -15.55 -20.82 6.95
C GLY A 268 -15.32 -21.05 8.44
N SER A 269 -14.78 -22.21 8.79
CA SER A 269 -14.40 -22.56 10.18
C SER A 269 -12.98 -22.09 10.52
N ASP A 270 -12.63 -22.01 11.82
CA ASP A 270 -11.34 -21.55 12.40
C ASP A 270 -10.05 -22.32 11.96
N LYS A 271 -10.08 -23.02 10.83
CA LYS A 271 -8.97 -23.80 10.26
C LYS A 271 -8.84 -23.66 8.74
N GLU A 272 -9.76 -22.99 8.07
CA GLU A 272 -9.63 -22.75 6.62
C GLU A 272 -8.56 -21.69 6.39
N SER A 273 -7.50 -22.00 5.63
CA SER A 273 -6.44 -21.03 5.32
C SER A 273 -6.34 -20.94 3.81
N PHE A 274 -6.66 -19.78 3.27
CA PHE A 274 -6.30 -19.41 1.90
C PHE A 274 -5.35 -18.21 1.94
N CYS A 275 -4.73 -17.94 0.79
CA CYS A 275 -3.86 -16.81 0.58
C CYS A 275 -4.46 -15.89 -0.49
N LEU A 276 -4.25 -14.58 -0.35
CA LEU A 276 -4.69 -13.56 -1.30
C LEU A 276 -3.46 -12.84 -1.87
N ASP A 277 -3.39 -12.74 -3.20
CA ASP A 277 -2.32 -12.02 -3.91
C ASP A 277 -2.77 -10.57 -4.14
N TYR A 278 -3.80 -10.39 -4.97
CA TYR A 278 -4.38 -9.09 -5.26
C TYR A 278 -5.88 -9.20 -5.54
N ILE A 279 -6.53 -8.04 -5.60
CA ILE A 279 -7.87 -7.87 -6.18
C ILE A 279 -7.81 -6.97 -7.41
N GLU A 280 -8.74 -7.16 -8.35
CA GLU A 280 -8.97 -6.25 -9.47
C GLU A 280 -10.46 -5.93 -9.60
N LEU A 281 -10.78 -4.69 -9.96
CA LEU A 281 -12.14 -4.24 -10.21
C LEU A 281 -12.35 -3.94 -11.69
N PHE A 282 -13.38 -4.57 -12.25
CA PHE A 282 -13.86 -4.33 -13.61
C PHE A 282 -15.32 -3.91 -13.55
N LYS A 283 -15.71 -2.93 -14.38
CA LYS A 283 -17.10 -2.56 -14.57
C LYS A 283 -17.62 -3.15 -15.87
#